data_AF-A0A9N9WWJ9-F1
#
_entry.id   AF-A0A9N9WWJ9-F1
#
_cell.length_a   1.000
_cell.length_b   1.000
_cell.length_c   1.000
_cell.angle_alpha   90.00
_cell.angle_beta   90.00
_cell.angle_gamma   90.00
#
_symmetry.space_group_name_H-M   'P 1'
#
loop_
_entity.id
_entity.type
_entity.pdbx_description
1 polymer ?
#
loop_
_entity_poly.entity_id
_entity_poly.type
_entity_poly.pdbx_seq_one_letter_code
_entity_poly.pdbx_strand_id
1 'polypeptide(L)'
;MSNNLLLMFNKLSFLLTILITVSIARAQTEECGHEELNKCSLQVNRAAELNFAPKREELAELCPDLENGLRCIRSYTRRCMSLQKRQQFMKLYKGTEQIIRDLCIEGEFQNEFLKHSPCLQTVRSQHEKCAVKYQETMASVNMPKANHSHMHHEHHQHNDDVKKVCCSFREYLDCSEHVTRRTCGHETGTFIRGFLKKMSNTLEKDYCEEYYKEGVNQCPNIFSSAVSIGSISNVVKSLLLPILIVFVNMR
;
A
#
# COMPACT_ATOMS: atom_id res chain seq x y z
N MET A 1 65.40 4.65 31.19
CA MET A 1 64.20 3.78 31.27
C MET A 1 62.88 4.53 31.02
N SER A 2 62.77 5.84 31.27
CA SER A 2 61.50 6.60 31.10
C SER A 2 60.98 6.67 29.66
N ASN A 3 61.85 6.91 28.66
CA ASN A 3 61.42 7.10 27.26
C ASN A 3 60.83 5.84 26.61
N ASN A 4 61.35 4.65 26.93
CA ASN A 4 60.82 3.40 26.40
C ASN A 4 59.45 3.04 27.00
N LEU A 5 59.22 3.41 28.26
CA LEU A 5 57.95 3.18 28.93
C LEU A 5 56.85 4.10 28.36
N LEU A 6 57.17 5.37 28.11
CA LEU A 6 56.26 6.31 27.44
C LEU A 6 55.91 5.86 26.01
N LEU A 7 56.89 5.35 25.27
CA LEU A 7 56.68 4.81 23.92
C LEU A 7 55.78 3.57 23.92
N MET A 8 55.91 2.70 24.93
CA MET A 8 55.05 1.52 25.11
C MET A 8 53.60 1.93 25.42
N PHE A 9 53.38 2.90 26.30
CA PHE A 9 52.04 3.41 26.62
C PHE A 9 51.36 4.05 25.40
N ASN A 10 52.10 4.82 24.59
CA ASN A 10 51.56 5.41 23.37
C ASN A 10 51.18 4.35 22.33
N LYS A 11 51.97 3.29 22.18
CA LYS A 11 51.65 2.16 21.27
C LYS A 11 50.43 1.38 21.74
N LEU A 12 50.32 1.11 23.05
CA LEU A 12 49.17 0.40 23.61
C LEU A 12 47.88 1.23 23.50
N SER A 13 47.97 2.54 23.75
CA SER A 13 46.87 3.48 23.55
C SER A 13 46.40 3.48 22.09
N PHE A 14 47.33 3.57 21.13
CA PHE A 14 47.01 3.55 19.71
C PHE A 14 46.34 2.22 19.29
N LEU A 15 46.85 1.08 19.75
CA LEU A 15 46.24 -0.23 19.48
C LEU A 15 44.83 -0.32 20.08
N LEU A 16 44.61 0.19 21.29
CA LEU A 16 43.29 0.21 21.93
C LEU A 16 42.31 1.09 21.13
N THR A 17 42.75 2.26 20.65
CA THR A 17 41.90 3.14 19.81
C THR A 17 41.53 2.48 18.48
N ILE A 18 42.45 1.75 17.85
CA ILE A 18 42.17 0.99 16.62
C ILE A 18 41.16 -0.13 16.90
N LEU A 19 41.34 -0.88 17.99
CA LEU A 19 40.40 -1.94 18.36
C LEU A 19 39.00 -1.38 18.66
N ILE A 20 38.90 -0.26 19.37
CA ILE A 20 37.63 0.40 19.69
C ILE A 20 36.95 0.91 18.41
N THR A 21 37.68 1.59 17.53
CA THR A 21 37.14 2.11 16.26
C THR A 21 36.70 0.99 15.31
N VAL A 22 37.45 -0.11 15.21
CA VAL A 22 37.06 -1.31 14.44
C VAL A 22 35.82 -1.98 15.05
N SER A 23 35.71 -2.00 16.38
CA SER A 23 34.53 -2.55 17.07
C SER A 23 33.29 -1.70 16.83
N ILE A 24 33.42 -0.36 16.87
CA ILE A 24 32.34 0.59 16.58
C ILE A 24 31.93 0.51 15.10
N ALA A 25 32.89 0.39 14.17
CA ALA A 25 32.60 0.20 12.75
C ALA A 25 31.86 -1.13 12.48
N ARG A 26 32.17 -2.19 13.23
CA ARG A 26 31.43 -3.46 13.19
C ARG A 26 30.07 -3.41 13.89
N ALA A 27 29.87 -2.44 14.79
CA ALA A 27 28.65 -2.21 15.53
C ALA A 27 27.76 -1.13 14.90
N GLN A 28 27.97 -0.77 13.62
CA GLN A 28 26.93 -0.17 12.80
C GLN A 28 25.82 -1.22 12.62
N THR A 29 24.98 -1.31 13.64
CA THR A 29 23.65 -1.87 13.54
C THR A 29 22.95 -1.07 12.46
N GLU A 30 22.76 -1.69 11.29
CA GLU A 30 21.99 -1.07 10.22
C GLU A 30 20.60 -0.72 10.78
N GLU A 31 20.26 0.56 10.76
CA GLU A 31 19.05 1.08 11.39
C GLU A 31 17.84 0.64 10.57
N CYS A 32 17.27 -0.51 10.93
CA CYS A 32 16.12 -1.11 10.26
C CYS A 32 14.82 -0.39 10.62
N GLY A 33 14.67 0.85 10.15
CA GLY A 33 13.47 1.67 10.36
C GLY A 33 12.34 1.34 9.39
N HIS A 34 11.09 1.52 9.83
CA HIS A 34 9.91 1.45 8.97
C HIS A 34 9.92 2.52 7.86
N GLU A 35 10.62 3.63 8.07
CA GLU A 35 10.75 4.72 7.11
C GLU A 35 11.46 4.29 5.82
N GLU A 36 12.52 3.47 5.90
CA GLU A 36 13.22 2.96 4.72
C GLU A 36 12.29 2.10 3.87
N LEU A 37 11.55 1.18 4.51
CA LEU A 37 10.60 0.32 3.82
C LEU A 37 9.44 1.12 3.20
N ASN A 38 8.97 2.17 3.87
CA ASN A 38 7.95 3.06 3.33
C ASN A 38 8.47 3.82 2.10
N LYS A 39 9.72 4.30 2.11
CA LYS A 39 10.36 4.92 0.94
C LYS A 39 10.48 3.94 -0.23
N CYS A 40 10.91 2.69 0.02
CA CYS A 40 10.93 1.66 -1.01
C CYS A 40 9.53 1.39 -1.58
N SER A 41 8.53 1.28 -0.69
CA SER A 41 7.15 0.97 -1.07
C SER A 41 6.51 2.11 -1.85
N LEU A 42 6.83 3.38 -1.56
CA LEU A 42 6.35 4.52 -2.33
C LEU A 42 6.79 4.45 -3.79
N GLN A 43 8.03 4.03 -4.06
CA GLN A 43 8.55 3.85 -5.42
C GLN A 43 7.81 2.74 -6.18
N VAL A 44 7.49 1.64 -5.49
CA VAL A 44 6.73 0.50 -6.04
C VAL A 44 5.23 0.81 -6.18
N ASN A 45 4.66 1.54 -5.22
CA ASN A 45 3.25 1.91 -5.18
C ASN A 45 2.88 2.94 -6.24
N ARG A 46 3.85 3.62 -6.87
CA ARG A 46 3.60 4.36 -8.12
C ARG A 46 3.06 3.47 -9.25
N ALA A 47 3.31 2.15 -9.19
CA ALA A 47 2.66 1.16 -10.07
C ALA A 47 1.31 0.65 -9.55
N ALA A 48 1.00 0.78 -8.25
CA ALA A 48 -0.30 0.39 -7.66
C ALA A 48 -1.34 1.51 -7.76
N GLU A 49 -0.88 2.76 -7.62
CA GLU A 49 -1.59 4.00 -7.89
C GLU A 49 -1.40 4.45 -9.34
N LEU A 50 -1.18 3.50 -10.27
CA LEU A 50 -0.86 3.70 -11.68
C LEU A 50 -1.02 5.16 -12.11
N ASN A 51 0.08 5.90 -12.08
CA ASN A 51 0.26 6.95 -13.06
C ASN A 51 0.18 6.20 -14.39
N PHE A 52 -1.03 6.08 -14.93
CA PHE A 52 -1.35 5.38 -16.16
C PHE A 52 -0.48 5.98 -17.24
N ALA A 53 0.75 5.51 -17.40
CA ALA A 53 1.61 5.94 -18.47
C ALA A 53 0.84 5.60 -19.76
N PRO A 54 0.43 6.61 -20.55
CA PRO A 54 -0.40 6.39 -21.73
C PRO A 54 0.36 5.67 -22.82
N LYS A 55 1.69 5.65 -22.73
CA LYS A 55 2.59 5.39 -23.86
C LYS A 55 3.84 4.64 -23.44
N ARG A 56 4.44 3.96 -24.41
CA ARG A 56 5.66 3.17 -24.27
C ARG A 56 6.83 3.99 -23.73
N GLU A 57 6.93 5.24 -24.18
CA GLU A 57 8.01 6.15 -23.81
C GLU A 57 7.94 6.50 -22.31
N GLU A 58 6.73 6.76 -21.80
CA GLU A 58 6.52 7.03 -20.38
C GLU A 58 6.71 5.78 -19.50
N LEU A 59 6.40 4.58 -20.01
CA LEU A 59 6.77 3.34 -19.34
C LEU A 59 8.29 3.16 -19.26
N ALA A 60 9.02 3.49 -20.33
CA ALA A 60 10.48 3.39 -20.36
C ALA A 60 11.14 4.32 -19.33
N GLU A 61 10.56 5.50 -19.09
CA GLU A 61 11.01 6.43 -18.04
C GLU A 61 10.65 5.93 -16.63
N LEU A 62 9.49 5.30 -16.46
CA LEU A 62 9.00 4.83 -15.16
C LEU A 62 9.67 3.54 -14.67
N CYS A 63 10.03 2.64 -15.60
CA CYS A 63 10.55 1.33 -15.27
C CYS A 63 11.83 1.31 -14.40
N PRO A 64 12.83 2.17 -14.63
CA PRO A 64 13.98 2.28 -13.73
C PRO A 64 13.58 2.54 -12.26
N ASP A 65 12.60 3.41 -12.01
CA ASP A 65 12.12 3.72 -10.67
C ASP A 65 11.43 2.51 -10.01
N LEU A 66 10.59 1.80 -10.77
CA LEU A 66 9.88 0.61 -10.28
C LEU A 66 10.84 -0.52 -9.94
N GLU A 67 11.83 -0.78 -10.80
CA GLU A 67 12.84 -1.79 -10.56
C GLU A 67 13.76 -1.44 -9.40
N ASN A 68 14.09 -0.15 -9.24
CA ASN A 68 14.84 0.35 -8.10
C ASN A 68 14.04 0.16 -6.80
N GLY A 69 12.74 0.45 -6.80
CA GLY A 69 11.85 0.18 -5.68
C GLY A 69 11.84 -1.31 -5.29
N LEU A 70 11.69 -2.22 -6.25
CA LEU A 70 11.76 -3.67 -5.99
C LEU A 70 13.12 -4.10 -5.44
N ARG A 71 14.21 -3.51 -5.94
CA ARG A 71 15.57 -3.77 -5.44
C ARG A 71 15.75 -3.27 -4.01
N CYS A 72 15.21 -2.10 -3.69
CA CYS A 72 15.17 -1.50 -2.35
C CYS A 72 14.49 -2.46 -1.37
N ILE A 73 13.28 -2.91 -1.68
CA ILE A 73 12.52 -3.86 -0.85
C ILE A 73 13.31 -5.17 -0.64
N ARG A 74 13.90 -5.75 -1.70
CA ARG A 74 14.72 -6.97 -1.59
C ARG A 74 16.00 -6.76 -0.76
N SER A 75 16.58 -5.57 -0.79
CA SER A 75 17.74 -5.22 0.03
C SER A 75 17.33 -5.11 1.51
N TYR A 76 16.32 -4.29 1.79
CA TYR A 76 15.78 -4.09 3.14
C TYR A 76 15.41 -5.42 3.79
N THR A 77 14.60 -6.24 3.13
CA THR A 77 14.14 -7.52 3.70
C THR A 77 15.26 -8.54 3.89
N ARG A 78 16.38 -8.44 3.18
CA ARG A 78 17.57 -9.27 3.42
C ARG A 78 18.31 -8.86 4.68
N ARG A 79 18.41 -7.56 4.92
CA ARG A 79 19.16 -6.96 6.03
C ARG A 79 18.36 -6.98 7.33
N CYS A 80 17.07 -6.68 7.23
CA CYS A 80 16.22 -6.32 8.37
C CYS A 80 15.20 -7.39 8.78
N MET A 81 15.09 -8.52 8.07
CA MET A 81 14.14 -9.58 8.40
C MET A 81 14.82 -10.94 8.53
N SER A 82 14.34 -11.75 9.48
CA SER A 82 14.64 -13.18 9.53
C SER A 82 14.16 -13.89 8.26
N LEU A 83 14.76 -15.03 7.92
CA LEU A 83 14.40 -15.81 6.73
C LEU A 83 12.88 -16.08 6.61
N GLN A 84 12.24 -16.49 7.71
CA GLN A 84 10.80 -16.79 7.72
C GLN A 84 9.95 -15.54 7.46
N LYS A 85 10.20 -14.45 8.20
CA LYS A 85 9.51 -13.15 7.99
C LYS A 85 9.71 -12.64 6.56
N ARG A 86 10.92 -12.75 6.02
CA ARG A 86 11.23 -12.38 4.64
C ARG A 86 10.43 -13.21 3.64
N GLN A 87 10.33 -14.53 3.82
CA GLN A 87 9.56 -15.41 2.93
C GLN A 87 8.07 -15.05 2.93
N GLN A 88 7.49 -14.81 4.11
CA GLN A 88 6.10 -14.38 4.24
C GLN A 88 5.87 -13.01 3.57
N PHE A 89 6.75 -12.04 3.84
CA PHE A 89 6.68 -10.71 3.25
C PHE A 89 6.80 -10.76 1.72
N MET A 90 7.78 -11.51 1.18
CA MET A 90 7.97 -11.63 -0.27
C MET A 90 6.79 -12.33 -0.95
N LYS A 91 6.07 -13.20 -0.25
CA LYS A 91 4.83 -13.79 -0.77
C LYS A 91 3.82 -12.69 -1.12
N LEU A 92 3.63 -11.71 -0.22
CA LEU A 92 2.71 -10.58 -0.41
C LEU A 92 3.09 -9.70 -1.60
N TYR A 93 4.40 -9.51 -1.85
CA TYR A 93 4.91 -8.67 -2.93
C TYR A 93 5.04 -9.37 -4.29
N LYS A 94 4.88 -10.69 -4.34
CA LYS A 94 5.13 -11.50 -5.55
C LYS A 94 4.29 -11.03 -6.74
N GLY A 95 3.01 -10.72 -6.52
CA GLY A 95 2.11 -10.26 -7.59
C GLY A 95 2.57 -8.93 -8.20
N THR A 96 2.90 -7.96 -7.34
CA THR A 96 3.46 -6.66 -7.74
C THR A 96 4.81 -6.81 -8.44
N GLU A 97 5.72 -7.65 -7.93
CA GLU A 97 7.01 -7.92 -8.60
C GLU A 97 6.82 -8.50 -10.01
N GLN A 98 5.88 -9.43 -10.16
CA GLN A 98 5.56 -10.02 -11.48
C GLN A 98 5.00 -8.98 -12.44
N ILE A 99 4.02 -8.17 -12.01
CA ILE A 99 3.45 -7.12 -12.87
C ILE A 99 4.50 -6.11 -13.31
N ILE A 100 5.35 -5.63 -12.40
CA ILE A 100 6.40 -4.67 -12.76
C ILE A 100 7.35 -5.27 -13.80
N ARG A 101 7.79 -6.53 -13.61
CA ARG A 101 8.63 -7.22 -14.58
C ARG A 101 7.94 -7.38 -15.94
N ASP A 102 6.70 -7.84 -15.94
CA ASP A 102 5.91 -8.08 -17.16
C ASP A 102 5.58 -6.77 -17.90
N LEU A 103 5.45 -5.66 -17.17
CA LEU A 103 5.18 -4.33 -17.72
C LEU A 103 6.44 -3.67 -18.30
N CYS A 104 7.60 -3.89 -17.67
CA CYS A 104 8.87 -3.26 -18.04
C CYS A 104 9.67 -4.03 -19.09
N ILE A 105 9.22 -5.22 -19.47
CA ILE A 105 9.79 -6.00 -20.57
C ILE A 105 8.81 -5.96 -21.73
N GLU A 106 9.32 -5.67 -22.93
CA GLU A 106 8.48 -5.71 -24.13
C GLU A 106 7.90 -7.11 -24.34
N GLY A 107 6.58 -7.18 -24.53
CA GLY A 107 5.89 -8.45 -24.67
C GLY A 107 4.38 -8.30 -24.69
N GLU A 108 3.69 -9.44 -24.66
CA GLU A 108 2.23 -9.52 -24.75
C GLU A 108 1.53 -8.74 -23.62
N PHE A 109 2.01 -8.88 -22.38
CA PHE A 109 1.41 -8.19 -21.24
C PHE A 109 1.55 -6.67 -21.33
N GLN A 110 2.72 -6.17 -21.71
CA GLN A 110 2.95 -4.75 -21.93
C GLN A 110 2.05 -4.22 -23.07
N ASN A 111 1.92 -4.97 -24.17
CA ASN A 111 1.04 -4.59 -25.29
C ASN A 111 -0.43 -4.51 -24.87
N GLU A 112 -0.91 -5.48 -24.10
CA GLU A 112 -2.29 -5.48 -23.60
C GLU A 112 -2.52 -4.31 -22.62
N PHE A 113 -1.55 -4.01 -21.74
CA PHE A 113 -1.63 -2.83 -20.89
C PHE A 113 -1.73 -1.53 -21.71
N LEU A 114 -0.88 -1.38 -22.72
CA LEU A 114 -0.84 -0.19 -23.59
C LEU A 114 -2.09 0.00 -24.44
N LYS A 115 -2.82 -1.07 -24.75
CA LYS A 115 -4.12 -1.00 -25.41
C LYS A 115 -5.18 -0.32 -24.52
N HIS A 116 -5.12 -0.55 -23.22
CA HIS A 116 -6.08 -0.02 -22.24
C HIS A 116 -5.66 1.32 -21.64
N SER A 117 -4.35 1.60 -21.58
CA SER A 117 -3.79 2.75 -20.87
C SER A 117 -4.34 4.11 -21.33
N PRO A 118 -4.60 4.40 -22.63
CA PRO A 118 -5.07 5.72 -23.05
C PRO A 118 -6.42 6.10 -22.44
N CYS A 119 -7.35 5.14 -22.33
CA CYS A 119 -8.62 5.41 -21.68
C CYS A 119 -8.50 5.41 -20.15
N LEU A 120 -7.70 4.50 -19.58
CA LEU A 120 -7.48 4.44 -18.14
C LEU A 120 -6.95 5.75 -17.57
N GLN A 121 -6.16 6.51 -18.33
CA GLN A 121 -5.77 7.87 -17.97
C GLN A 121 -6.94 8.80 -17.67
N THR A 122 -8.01 8.71 -18.46
CA THR A 122 -9.16 9.62 -18.35
C THR A 122 -9.95 9.38 -17.06
N VAL A 123 -9.86 8.18 -16.49
CA VAL A 123 -10.52 7.78 -15.24
C VAL A 123 -9.58 7.79 -14.03
N ARG A 124 -8.35 8.27 -14.19
CA ARG A 124 -7.32 8.26 -13.14
C ARG A 124 -7.80 8.85 -11.81
N SER A 125 -8.34 10.06 -11.83
CA SER A 125 -8.82 10.74 -10.61
C SER A 125 -9.96 10.01 -9.91
N GLN A 126 -10.71 9.18 -10.65
CA GLN A 126 -11.80 8.38 -10.10
C GLN A 126 -11.25 7.10 -9.47
N HIS A 127 -10.19 6.51 -10.03
CA HIS A 127 -9.48 5.37 -9.42
C HIS A 127 -8.76 5.77 -8.14
N GLU A 128 -8.12 6.94 -8.13
CA GLU A 128 -7.50 7.50 -6.91
C GLU A 128 -8.54 7.56 -5.77
N LYS A 129 -9.77 8.03 -6.05
CA LYS A 129 -10.88 8.03 -5.08
C LYS A 129 -11.30 6.62 -4.64
N CYS A 130 -11.30 5.65 -5.54
CA CYS A 130 -11.61 4.26 -5.20
C CYS A 130 -10.57 3.66 -4.23
N ALA A 131 -9.30 4.10 -4.32
CA ALA A 131 -8.21 3.56 -3.52
C ALA A 131 -8.14 4.13 -2.09
N VAL A 132 -8.65 5.35 -1.85
CA VAL A 132 -8.51 6.07 -0.55
C VAL A 132 -8.88 5.21 0.64
N LYS A 133 -10.07 4.60 0.63
CA LYS A 133 -10.55 3.79 1.77
C LYS A 133 -9.67 2.58 2.02
N TYR A 134 -9.21 1.92 0.96
CA TYR A 134 -8.30 0.77 1.09
C TYR A 134 -6.95 1.21 1.67
N GLN A 135 -6.40 2.34 1.20
CA GLN A 135 -5.15 2.91 1.71
C GLN A 135 -5.24 3.29 3.19
N GLU A 136 -6.32 3.98 3.58
CA GLU A 136 -6.59 4.34 4.99
C GLU A 136 -6.74 3.08 5.86
N THR A 137 -7.46 2.07 5.37
CA THR A 137 -7.62 0.79 6.08
C THR A 137 -6.28 0.12 6.28
N MET A 138 -5.46 0.01 5.23
CA MET A 138 -4.09 -0.53 5.28
C MET A 138 -3.19 0.24 6.24
N ALA A 139 -3.28 1.57 6.31
CA ALA A 139 -2.52 2.38 7.26
C ALA A 139 -2.95 2.11 8.71
N SER A 140 -4.26 1.92 8.95
CA SER A 140 -4.80 1.71 10.30
C SER A 140 -4.46 0.35 10.91
N VAL A 141 -4.28 -0.69 10.10
CA VAL A 141 -3.94 -2.05 10.58
C VAL A 141 -2.44 -2.26 10.79
N ASN A 142 -1.58 -1.45 10.15
CA ASN A 142 -0.12 -1.54 10.25
C ASN A 142 0.47 -0.72 11.41
N MET A 143 -0.33 0.01 12.17
CA MET A 143 0.11 0.78 13.33
C MET A 143 0.21 -0.11 14.59
N PRO A 144 1.33 -0.08 15.34
CA PRO A 144 1.39 -0.70 16.65
C PRO A 144 0.33 -0.08 17.56
N LYS A 145 -0.72 -0.84 17.90
CA LYS A 145 -1.72 -0.40 18.87
C LYS A 145 -1.03 -0.36 20.23
N ALA A 146 -0.86 0.85 20.78
CA ALA A 146 -0.28 1.05 22.09
C ALA A 146 -1.13 0.33 23.15
N ASN A 147 -0.51 -0.63 23.86
CA ASN A 147 -0.93 -1.24 25.11
C ASN A 147 -2.43 -1.53 25.28
N HIS A 148 -2.86 -2.74 24.93
CA HIS A 148 -3.90 -3.40 25.72
C HIS A 148 -3.54 -4.87 25.94
N SER A 149 -3.18 -5.18 27.17
CA SER A 149 -3.19 -6.51 27.76
C SER A 149 -4.46 -7.25 27.34
N HIS A 150 -4.37 -8.48 26.84
CA HIS A 150 -5.28 -9.61 27.02
C HIS A 150 -5.11 -10.63 25.87
N MET A 151 -4.49 -11.76 26.20
CA MET A 151 -4.07 -12.87 25.33
C MET A 151 -5.23 -13.57 24.56
N HIS A 152 -6.50 -13.29 24.89
CA HIS A 152 -7.68 -13.79 24.17
C HIS A 152 -8.32 -12.78 23.20
N HIS A 153 -7.96 -11.50 23.28
CA HIS A 153 -8.46 -10.47 22.34
C HIS A 153 -7.65 -10.38 21.05
N GLU A 154 -6.42 -10.88 21.05
CA GLU A 154 -5.47 -10.76 19.94
C GLU A 154 -5.91 -11.52 18.69
N HIS A 155 -6.44 -12.74 18.85
CA HIS A 155 -6.87 -13.58 17.73
C HIS A 155 -8.14 -13.06 17.04
N HIS A 156 -9.12 -12.57 17.82
CA HIS A 156 -10.32 -11.96 17.27
C HIS A 156 -10.01 -10.64 16.56
N GLN A 157 -9.14 -9.82 17.14
CA GLN A 157 -8.75 -8.54 16.57
C GLN A 157 -7.93 -8.68 15.28
N HIS A 158 -7.03 -9.66 15.20
CA HIS A 158 -6.31 -9.97 13.97
C HIS A 158 -7.25 -10.41 12.84
N ASN A 159 -8.23 -11.27 13.13
CA ASN A 159 -9.24 -11.68 12.15
C ASN A 159 -10.11 -10.51 11.69
N ASP A 160 -10.49 -9.61 12.60
CA ASP A 160 -11.25 -8.40 12.25
C ASP A 160 -10.45 -7.42 11.38
N ASP A 161 -9.15 -7.28 11.63
CA ASP A 161 -8.29 -6.39 10.85
C ASP A 161 -8.02 -6.96 9.44
N VAL A 162 -7.79 -8.28 9.32
CA VAL A 162 -7.73 -8.96 8.00
C VAL A 162 -9.05 -8.82 7.24
N LYS A 163 -10.19 -9.03 7.91
CA LYS A 163 -11.52 -8.87 7.33
C LYS A 163 -11.73 -7.45 6.78
N LYS A 164 -11.37 -6.40 7.54
CA LYS A 164 -11.48 -5.01 7.07
C LYS A 164 -10.63 -4.75 5.82
N VAL A 165 -9.39 -5.24 5.81
CA VAL A 165 -8.49 -5.13 4.65
C VAL A 165 -9.11 -5.82 3.43
N CYS A 166 -9.61 -7.05 3.59
CA CYS A 166 -10.25 -7.78 2.52
C CYS A 166 -11.52 -7.07 1.98
N CYS A 167 -12.39 -6.58 2.86
CA CYS A 167 -13.60 -5.89 2.43
C CYS A 167 -13.30 -4.57 1.70
N SER A 168 -12.36 -3.77 2.23
CA SER A 168 -11.94 -2.53 1.57
C SER A 168 -11.22 -2.77 0.25
N PHE A 169 -10.44 -3.86 0.14
CA PHE A 169 -9.82 -4.27 -1.12
C PHE A 169 -10.85 -4.70 -2.16
N ARG A 170 -11.87 -5.48 -1.76
CA ARG A 170 -12.97 -5.85 -2.67
C ARG A 170 -13.74 -4.63 -3.17
N GLU A 171 -14.07 -3.69 -2.27
CA GLU A 171 -14.69 -2.43 -2.65
C GLU A 171 -13.84 -1.61 -3.62
N TYR A 172 -12.51 -1.59 -3.41
CA TYR A 172 -11.58 -0.94 -4.34
C TYR A 172 -11.63 -1.57 -5.73
N LEU A 173 -11.63 -2.91 -5.83
CA LEU A 173 -11.74 -3.63 -7.10
C LEU A 173 -13.07 -3.32 -7.81
N ASP A 174 -14.18 -3.41 -7.08
CA ASP A 174 -15.52 -3.20 -7.63
C ASP A 174 -15.73 -1.74 -8.07
N CYS A 175 -15.24 -0.77 -7.30
CA CYS A 175 -15.28 0.65 -7.66
C CYS A 175 -14.46 0.93 -8.92
N SER A 176 -13.22 0.45 -8.98
CA SER A 176 -12.32 0.69 -10.11
C SER A 176 -12.83 0.06 -11.40
N GLU A 177 -13.37 -1.15 -11.33
CA GLU A 177 -14.03 -1.81 -12.45
C GLU A 177 -15.28 -1.03 -12.88
N HIS A 178 -16.15 -0.65 -11.95
CA HIS A 178 -17.40 0.05 -12.26
C HIS A 178 -17.15 1.36 -13.01
N VAL A 179 -16.27 2.18 -12.45
CA VAL A 179 -15.86 3.47 -13.01
C VAL A 179 -15.26 3.29 -14.40
N THR A 180 -14.36 2.32 -14.57
CA THR A 180 -13.72 2.05 -15.86
C THR A 180 -14.71 1.54 -16.88
N ARG A 181 -15.62 0.64 -16.48
CA ARG A 181 -16.62 0.10 -17.39
C ARG A 181 -17.57 1.18 -17.90
N ARG A 182 -17.95 2.13 -17.03
CA ARG A 182 -18.81 3.27 -17.37
C ARG A 182 -18.18 4.19 -18.43
N THR A 183 -16.86 4.39 -18.36
CA THR A 183 -16.17 5.38 -19.20
C THR A 183 -15.43 4.76 -20.39
N CYS A 184 -14.79 3.61 -20.18
CA CYS A 184 -13.86 2.95 -21.11
C CYS A 184 -14.37 1.62 -21.68
N GLY A 185 -15.60 1.21 -21.32
CA GLY A 185 -16.21 -0.02 -21.79
C GLY A 185 -15.84 -1.26 -20.98
N HIS A 186 -16.58 -2.35 -21.26
CA HIS A 186 -16.49 -3.60 -20.50
C HIS A 186 -15.10 -4.22 -20.50
N GLU A 187 -14.45 -4.28 -21.67
CA GLU A 187 -13.14 -4.89 -21.82
C GLU A 187 -12.09 -4.24 -20.89
N THR A 188 -11.98 -2.91 -20.94
CA THR A 188 -11.09 -2.14 -20.08
C THR A 188 -11.45 -2.28 -18.59
N GLY A 189 -12.75 -2.35 -18.28
CA GLY A 189 -13.23 -2.61 -16.92
C GLY A 189 -12.78 -3.97 -16.38
N THR A 190 -12.89 -5.02 -17.18
CA THR A 190 -12.41 -6.37 -16.82
C THR A 190 -10.89 -6.39 -16.70
N PHE A 191 -10.19 -5.73 -17.62
CA PHE A 191 -8.73 -5.62 -17.58
C PHE A 191 -8.24 -5.00 -16.27
N ILE A 192 -8.79 -3.84 -15.85
CA ILE A 192 -8.32 -3.20 -14.62
C ILE A 192 -8.62 -4.04 -13.38
N ARG A 193 -9.78 -4.71 -13.32
CA ARG A 193 -10.11 -5.62 -12.21
C ARG A 193 -9.05 -6.72 -12.11
N GLY A 194 -8.74 -7.37 -13.23
CA GLY A 194 -7.72 -8.41 -13.30
C GLY A 194 -6.32 -7.91 -12.95
N PHE A 195 -5.97 -6.71 -13.42
CA PHE A 195 -4.69 -6.06 -13.13
C PHE A 195 -4.51 -5.84 -11.62
N LEU A 196 -5.46 -5.15 -10.97
CA LEU A 196 -5.42 -4.85 -9.54
C LEU A 196 -5.45 -6.14 -8.69
N LYS A 197 -6.26 -7.11 -9.10
CA LYS A 197 -6.33 -8.44 -8.48
C LYS A 197 -4.98 -9.17 -8.55
N LYS A 198 -4.29 -9.15 -9.69
CA LYS A 198 -2.98 -9.78 -9.87
C LYS A 198 -1.90 -9.11 -9.01
N MET A 199 -1.95 -7.79 -8.79
CA MET A 199 -0.99 -7.08 -7.92
C MET A 199 -1.02 -7.63 -6.49
N SER A 200 -2.21 -7.90 -5.96
CA SER A 200 -2.42 -8.39 -4.59
C SER A 200 -2.93 -9.82 -4.54
N ASN A 201 -2.55 -10.67 -5.51
CA ASN A 201 -3.05 -12.04 -5.67
C ASN A 201 -2.84 -12.91 -4.41
N THR A 202 -1.74 -12.71 -3.67
CA THR A 202 -1.51 -13.41 -2.41
C THR A 202 -2.45 -12.93 -1.30
N LEU A 203 -2.68 -11.62 -1.19
CA LEU A 203 -3.68 -11.08 -0.26
C LEU A 203 -5.06 -11.69 -0.57
N GLU A 204 -5.43 -11.70 -1.85
CA GLU A 204 -6.71 -12.25 -2.27
C GLU A 204 -6.84 -13.75 -1.94
N LYS A 205 -5.89 -14.58 -2.38
CA LYS A 205 -6.02 -16.04 -2.30
C LYS A 205 -5.77 -16.60 -0.90
N ASP A 206 -4.75 -16.09 -0.21
CA ASP A 206 -4.32 -16.71 1.04
C ASP A 206 -5.02 -16.12 2.27
N TYR A 207 -5.53 -14.88 2.17
CA TYR A 207 -6.12 -14.18 3.31
C TYR A 207 -7.59 -13.81 3.10
N CYS A 208 -7.98 -13.47 1.87
CA CYS A 208 -9.31 -12.93 1.60
C CYS A 208 -10.32 -13.93 1.02
N GLU A 209 -9.87 -15.09 0.52
CA GLU A 209 -10.73 -16.07 -0.15
C GLU A 209 -11.91 -16.51 0.71
N GLU A 210 -11.71 -16.71 2.01
CA GLU A 210 -12.76 -17.08 2.95
C GLU A 210 -13.82 -15.99 3.13
N TYR A 211 -13.42 -14.72 3.07
CA TYR A 211 -14.29 -13.55 3.22
C TYR A 211 -15.12 -13.23 1.97
N TYR A 212 -14.76 -13.82 0.83
CA TYR A 212 -15.38 -13.56 -0.46
C TYR A 212 -16.41 -14.61 -0.89
N LYS A 213 -16.52 -15.73 -0.17
CA LYS A 213 -17.49 -16.80 -0.49
C LYS A 213 -18.92 -16.27 -0.37
N GLU A 214 -19.70 -16.44 -1.44
CA GLU A 214 -21.12 -16.04 -1.47
C GLU A 214 -21.95 -16.86 -0.47
N GLY A 215 -22.89 -16.20 0.22
CA GLY A 215 -23.81 -16.82 1.18
C GLY A 215 -23.61 -16.38 2.64
N VAL A 216 -22.49 -15.74 2.97
CA VAL A 216 -22.29 -15.04 4.25
C VAL A 216 -21.95 -13.59 3.92
N ASN A 217 -22.78 -12.63 4.32
CA ASN A 217 -22.53 -11.19 4.15
C ASN A 217 -21.37 -10.72 5.06
N GLN A 218 -20.17 -11.28 4.89
CA GLN A 218 -18.99 -10.95 5.70
C GLN A 218 -18.43 -9.59 5.34
N CYS A 219 -18.55 -9.19 4.08
CA CYS A 219 -18.27 -7.84 3.62
C CYS A 219 -19.58 -7.20 3.17
N PRO A 220 -20.18 -6.28 3.95
CA PRO A 220 -21.37 -5.56 3.53
C PRO A 220 -21.06 -4.71 2.29
N ASN A 221 -21.96 -4.69 1.31
CA ASN A 221 -21.83 -3.80 0.15
C ASN A 221 -22.02 -2.34 0.59
N ILE A 222 -20.94 -1.59 0.75
CA ILE A 222 -20.98 -0.19 1.21
C ILE A 222 -21.50 0.76 0.11
N PHE A 223 -21.66 0.28 -1.13
CA PHE A 223 -22.39 1.01 -2.19
C PHE A 223 -23.91 1.16 -1.93
N SER A 224 -24.46 0.50 -0.89
CA SER A 224 -25.87 0.66 -0.49
C SER A 224 -26.10 1.58 0.72
N SER A 225 -25.12 2.37 1.15
CA SER A 225 -25.41 3.52 2.01
C SER A 225 -26.01 4.68 1.20
N ALA A 226 -27.00 4.39 0.35
CA ALA A 226 -28.09 5.33 0.16
C ALA A 226 -28.79 5.41 1.52
N VAL A 227 -28.83 6.62 2.07
CA VAL A 227 -29.59 7.00 3.26
C VAL A 227 -30.85 6.13 3.37
N SER A 228 -30.92 5.27 4.40
CA SER A 228 -32.20 4.73 4.81
C SER A 228 -33.04 5.91 5.24
N ILE A 229 -33.91 6.38 4.35
CA ILE A 229 -35.04 7.24 4.70
C ILE A 229 -36.00 6.33 5.47
N GLY A 230 -35.64 6.04 6.72
CA GLY A 230 -36.54 5.47 7.70
C GLY A 230 -37.57 6.51 8.05
N SER A 231 -38.83 6.19 7.77
CA SER A 231 -40.08 6.77 8.26
C SER A 231 -40.04 8.22 8.78
N ILE A 232 -40.72 9.06 8.02
CA ILE A 232 -41.15 10.42 8.37
C ILE A 232 -41.77 10.41 9.79
N SER A 233 -41.04 10.91 10.78
CA SER A 233 -41.59 11.28 12.10
C SER A 233 -41.11 12.68 12.46
N ASN A 234 -42.01 13.63 12.22
CA ASN A 234 -42.11 15.02 12.67
C ASN A 234 -41.00 15.57 13.59
N VAL A 235 -39.89 16.07 13.02
CA VAL A 235 -39.05 17.11 13.69
C VAL A 235 -38.54 18.22 12.74
N VAL A 236 -38.72 18.13 11.42
CA VAL A 236 -38.21 19.16 10.47
C VAL A 236 -39.24 20.26 10.17
N LYS A 237 -39.85 20.84 11.20
CA LYS A 237 -40.70 22.04 11.06
C LYS A 237 -40.16 23.29 11.77
N SER A 238 -38.91 23.30 12.24
CA SER A 238 -38.41 24.44 13.03
C SER A 238 -37.07 25.05 12.62
N LEU A 239 -36.54 24.79 11.41
CA LEU A 239 -35.24 25.35 10.99
C LEU A 239 -35.16 25.91 9.55
N LEU A 240 -36.30 26.20 8.92
CA LEU A 240 -36.35 26.89 7.61
C LEU A 240 -36.96 28.29 7.69
N LEU A 241 -36.64 29.08 8.72
CA LEU A 241 -37.16 30.45 8.84
C LEU A 241 -36.20 31.59 9.24
N PRO A 242 -34.85 31.47 9.19
CA PRO A 242 -34.02 32.69 9.21
C PRO A 242 -33.01 32.85 8.06
N ILE A 243 -32.87 31.92 7.11
CA ILE A 243 -31.82 32.02 6.07
C ILE A 243 -32.22 32.93 4.88
N LEU A 244 -33.50 33.26 4.73
CA LEU A 244 -33.97 34.21 3.70
C LEU A 244 -33.67 35.68 4.00
N ILE A 245 -33.14 36.02 5.18
CA ILE A 245 -32.84 37.42 5.56
C ILE A 245 -31.37 37.80 5.29
N VAL A 246 -30.46 36.82 5.12
CA VAL A 246 -29.02 37.11 4.97
C VAL A 246 -28.60 37.42 3.52
N PHE A 247 -29.37 37.00 2.51
CA PHE A 247 -28.99 37.19 1.10
C PHE A 247 -29.47 38.51 0.44
N VAL A 248 -30.10 39.43 1.18
CA VAL A 248 -30.63 40.70 0.63
C VAL A 248 -29.76 41.93 0.97
N ASN A 249 -28.71 41.81 1.78
CA ASN A 249 -27.85 42.95 2.13
C ASN A 249 -26.34 42.69 1.95
N MET A 250 -25.94 42.29 0.73
CA MET A 250 -24.62 42.62 0.21
C MET A 250 -24.77 43.04 -1.25
N ARG A 251 -24.97 44.35 -1.42
CA ARG A 251 -24.69 45.09 -2.64
C ARG A 251 -23.35 45.79 -2.45
#